data_AF-A0A848G294-F1
#
_entry.id   AF-A0A848G294-F1
#
_cell.length_a   1.000
_cell.length_b   1.000
_cell.length_c   1.000
_cell.angle_alpha   90.00
_cell.angle_beta   90.00
_cell.angle_gamma   90.00
#
_symmetry.space_group_name_H-M   'P 1'
#
loop_
_entity.id
_entity.type
_entity.pdbx_description
1 polymer ?
#
loop_
_entity_poly.entity_id
_entity_poly.type
_entity_poly.pdbx_seq_one_letter_code
_entity_poly.pdbx_strand_id
1 'polypeptide(L)'
;MTTFQTLQAPLSAASSAIRIGFEHGYAFDGDRVRLDAELLVDDPAAALGQEWALQLWACDTPFDGRPVSAAKIAEIPLAAPGDSGTTWFSASTDAFPPAGRADHNLVLILAAGQDGCFAQVQDYVNFPRAESFMQPRLDGTSSFSLAEDGVTMAVERISNPRTEDNLSGSLALELWALPAPYQAGEPEGQPLVSVALGSLAGQQAWQDLAFTQALATHPAGTWHIALLLREWSAKGYVTRDFSNFPLPVTWNAAPAAAAPAEEAPAAAAVTAEAPAKAAESAAEPAAGPSASKAKPAAKPKAAAAAAAAPASVSINTATAAELAAVKGLSKAVAAAIVAARPFKSLDELVGVKGMGVKSFDKLKGSLSL
;
A
#
# COMPACT_ATOMS: atom_id res chain seq x y z
N MET A 1 -2.21 4.95 -0.29
CA MET A 1 -3.10 5.91 -1.01
C MET A 1 -2.54 7.31 -0.96
N THR A 2 -3.16 8.25 -1.67
CA THR A 2 -2.72 9.66 -1.69
C THR A 2 -3.51 10.47 -0.69
N THR A 3 -2.82 10.94 0.34
CA THR A 3 -3.38 11.83 1.35
C THR A 3 -3.06 13.26 0.96
N PHE A 4 -4.04 14.16 1.11
CA PHE A 4 -3.76 15.59 0.98
C PHE A 4 -2.95 16.07 2.18
N GLN A 5 -1.93 16.84 1.91
CA GLN A 5 -1.00 17.41 2.87
C GLN A 5 -0.81 18.89 2.55
N THR A 6 -0.30 19.64 3.52
CA THR A 6 0.08 21.04 3.29
C THR A 6 1.42 21.09 2.58
N LEU A 7 1.40 21.47 1.30
CA LEU A 7 2.61 21.77 0.53
C LEU A 7 2.96 23.25 0.68
N GLN A 8 4.22 23.55 0.95
CA GLN A 8 4.73 24.93 1.07
C GLN A 8 6.20 24.99 0.66
N ALA A 9 6.62 26.12 0.11
CA ALA A 9 8.01 26.41 -0.21
C ALA A 9 8.58 27.45 0.76
N PRO A 10 9.87 27.40 1.09
CA PRO A 10 10.49 28.44 1.91
C PRO A 10 10.37 29.81 1.22
N LEU A 11 10.00 30.84 1.99
CA LEU A 11 9.82 32.22 1.52
C LEU A 11 11.11 32.91 1.04
N SER A 12 12.28 32.28 1.26
CA SER A 12 13.58 32.86 0.94
C SER A 12 14.08 32.32 -0.40
N ALA A 13 14.35 33.21 -1.35
CA ALA A 13 15.08 32.95 -2.58
C ALA A 13 16.58 32.72 -2.27
N ALA A 14 16.90 31.71 -1.46
CA ALA A 14 18.25 31.18 -1.45
C ALA A 14 18.52 30.59 -2.83
N SER A 15 19.68 30.88 -3.42
CA SER A 15 20.11 30.22 -4.65
C SER A 15 20.07 28.71 -4.40
N SER A 16 19.16 28.01 -5.06
CA SER A 16 19.08 26.55 -4.94
C SER A 16 20.35 25.95 -5.54
N ALA A 17 20.89 24.90 -4.90
CA ALA A 17 22.06 24.19 -5.40
C ALA A 17 21.79 23.49 -6.73
N ILE A 18 20.53 23.10 -6.96
CA ILE A 18 20.02 22.52 -8.18
C ILE A 18 18.69 23.20 -8.54
N ARG A 19 18.46 23.50 -9.81
CA ARG A 19 17.20 24.05 -10.33
C ARG A 19 16.61 23.21 -11.44
N ILE A 20 15.30 23.31 -11.63
CA ILE A 20 14.60 22.71 -12.77
C ILE A 20 14.84 23.61 -13.99
N GLY A 21 15.30 23.01 -15.07
CA GLY A 21 15.55 23.66 -16.35
C GLY A 21 14.27 23.90 -17.16
N PHE A 22 14.45 24.41 -18.37
CA PHE A 22 13.32 24.79 -19.21
C PHE A 22 12.59 23.56 -19.77
N GLU A 23 13.33 22.50 -20.09
CA GLU A 23 12.75 21.26 -20.60
C GLU A 23 12.34 20.35 -19.44
N HIS A 24 11.03 20.24 -19.20
CA HIS A 24 10.48 19.35 -18.18
C HIS A 24 9.09 18.86 -18.60
N GLY A 25 8.64 17.76 -18.03
CA GLY A 25 7.37 17.15 -18.38
C GLY A 25 7.01 15.96 -17.51
N TYR A 26 5.78 15.50 -17.70
CA TYR A 26 5.31 14.23 -17.16
C TYR A 26 4.51 13.48 -18.23
N ALA A 27 4.45 12.16 -18.11
CA ALA A 27 3.58 11.32 -18.92
C ALA A 27 3.01 10.19 -18.07
N PHE A 28 1.69 10.11 -17.99
CA PHE A 28 0.99 8.99 -17.36
C PHE A 28 0.88 7.81 -18.33
N ASP A 29 1.13 6.61 -17.81
CA ASP A 29 0.89 5.33 -18.47
C ASP A 29 0.23 4.39 -17.46
N GLY A 30 -1.11 4.36 -17.49
CA GLY A 30 -1.91 3.67 -16.48
C GLY A 30 -1.64 4.17 -15.07
N ASP A 31 -1.15 3.27 -14.23
CA ASP A 31 -0.80 3.54 -12.83
C ASP A 31 0.65 3.96 -12.65
N ARG A 32 1.37 4.27 -13.73
CA ARG A 32 2.74 4.79 -13.68
C ARG A 32 2.81 6.19 -14.23
N VAL A 33 3.80 6.95 -13.77
CA VAL A 33 4.14 8.25 -14.33
C VAL A 33 5.62 8.29 -14.63
N ARG A 34 5.98 8.77 -15.82
CA ARG A 34 7.33 9.20 -16.16
C ARG A 34 7.45 10.69 -15.83
N LEU A 35 8.52 11.05 -15.15
CA LEU A 35 8.93 12.44 -14.94
C LEU A 35 10.20 12.70 -15.76
N ASP A 36 10.18 13.78 -16.52
CA ASP A 36 11.25 14.24 -17.38
C ASP A 36 11.65 15.65 -16.92
N ALA A 37 12.94 15.89 -16.69
CA ALA A 37 13.43 17.21 -16.28
C ALA A 37 14.88 17.42 -16.66
N GLU A 38 15.17 18.56 -17.28
CA GLU A 38 16.47 19.20 -17.27
C GLU A 38 16.76 19.70 -15.84
N LEU A 39 17.93 19.39 -15.30
CA LEU A 39 18.38 19.84 -13.98
C LEU A 39 19.67 20.64 -14.13
N LEU A 40 19.69 21.84 -13.56
CA LEU A 40 20.81 22.77 -13.58
C LEU A 40 21.52 22.73 -12.22
N VAL A 41 22.77 22.24 -12.18
CA VAL A 41 23.58 22.16 -10.97
C VAL A 41 24.45 23.41 -10.86
N ASP A 42 24.02 24.36 -10.03
CA ASP A 42 24.71 25.63 -9.81
C ASP A 42 25.79 25.52 -8.72
N ASP A 43 25.53 24.75 -7.66
CA ASP A 43 26.47 24.51 -6.55
C ASP A 43 26.59 23.01 -6.23
N PRO A 44 27.52 22.29 -6.87
CA PRO A 44 27.68 20.85 -6.66
C PRO A 44 28.13 20.52 -5.23
N ALA A 45 28.86 21.43 -4.55
CA ALA A 45 29.33 21.19 -3.20
C ALA A 45 28.18 21.22 -2.19
N ALA A 46 27.26 22.19 -2.32
CA ALA A 46 26.04 22.24 -1.53
C ALA A 46 25.08 21.08 -1.87
N ALA A 47 25.06 20.64 -3.13
CA ALA A 47 24.19 19.57 -3.60
C ALA A 47 24.61 18.19 -3.05
N LEU A 48 25.91 17.93 -2.86
CA LEU A 48 26.44 16.69 -2.26
C LEU A 48 26.07 16.51 -0.78
N GLY A 49 25.69 17.58 -0.07
CA GLY A 49 25.31 17.51 1.34
C GLY A 49 23.87 17.10 1.60
N GLN A 50 23.09 16.84 0.55
CA GLN A 50 21.65 16.55 0.61
C GLN A 50 21.29 15.42 -0.34
N GLU A 51 20.21 14.72 -0.02
CA GLU A 51 19.53 13.84 -0.98
C GLU A 51 18.48 14.64 -1.73
N TRP A 52 18.21 14.25 -2.97
CA TRP A 52 17.29 14.97 -3.85
C TRP A 52 16.24 14.02 -4.40
N ALA A 53 15.05 14.55 -4.64
CA ALA A 53 13.98 13.83 -5.34
C ALA A 53 13.20 14.79 -6.24
N LEU A 54 12.74 14.25 -7.36
CA LEU A 54 11.73 14.90 -8.18
C LEU A 54 10.36 14.39 -7.76
N GLN A 55 9.45 15.30 -7.43
CA GLN A 55 8.10 15.00 -6.97
C GLN A 55 7.08 15.62 -7.92
N LEU A 56 5.98 14.91 -8.14
CA LEU A 56 4.81 15.44 -8.83
C LEU A 56 3.66 15.54 -7.84
N TRP A 57 3.04 16.72 -7.77
CA TRP A 57 1.92 16.99 -6.86
C TRP A 57 0.68 17.46 -7.60
N ALA A 58 -0.49 17.06 -7.11
CA ALA A 58 -1.79 17.59 -7.49
C ALA A 58 -2.25 18.62 -6.44
N CYS A 59 -2.52 19.84 -6.88
CA CYS A 59 -2.96 20.96 -6.04
C CYS A 59 -4.34 21.44 -6.49
N ASP A 60 -5.13 21.96 -5.54
CA ASP A 60 -6.44 22.56 -5.84
C ASP A 60 -6.30 23.88 -6.61
N THR A 61 -5.18 24.58 -6.43
CA THR A 61 -4.83 25.84 -7.11
C THR A 61 -3.37 25.79 -7.58
N PRO A 62 -2.97 26.58 -8.60
CA PRO A 62 -1.57 26.68 -9.00
C PRO A 62 -0.67 27.04 -7.81
N PHE A 63 0.45 26.35 -7.67
CA PHE A 63 1.33 26.51 -6.52
C PHE A 63 2.20 27.75 -6.67
N ASP A 64 2.11 28.69 -5.72
CA ASP A 64 2.87 29.94 -5.69
C ASP A 64 3.92 29.97 -4.55
N GLY A 65 4.18 28.81 -3.94
CA GLY A 65 5.05 28.65 -2.77
C GLY A 65 4.34 28.80 -1.42
N ARG A 66 3.12 29.35 -1.37
CA ARG A 66 2.35 29.45 -0.12
C ARG A 66 1.73 28.10 0.26
N PRO A 67 1.37 27.92 1.55
CA PRO A 67 0.67 26.72 2.00
C PRO A 67 -0.59 26.42 1.18
N VAL A 68 -0.63 25.25 0.54
CA VAL A 68 -1.77 24.76 -0.24
C VAL A 68 -2.08 23.31 0.12
N SER A 69 -3.36 22.93 0.06
CA SER A 69 -3.77 21.52 0.11
C SER A 69 -3.34 20.83 -1.18
N ALA A 70 -2.50 19.80 -1.06
CA ALA A 70 -1.96 19.09 -2.20
C ALA A 70 -1.72 17.61 -1.91
N ALA A 71 -1.79 16.81 -2.94
CA ALA A 71 -1.62 15.37 -2.90
C ALA A 71 -0.38 14.97 -3.71
N LYS A 72 0.60 14.30 -3.07
CA LYS A 72 1.81 13.83 -3.74
C LYS A 72 1.49 12.62 -4.62
N ILE A 73 1.60 12.79 -5.94
CA ILE A 73 1.29 11.75 -6.93
C ILE A 73 2.44 10.76 -7.03
N ALA A 74 3.66 11.29 -7.13
CA ALA A 74 4.86 10.51 -7.37
C ALA A 74 6.09 11.17 -6.76
N GLU A 75 7.08 10.35 -6.44
CA GLU A 75 8.39 10.76 -5.95
C GLU A 75 9.44 9.83 -6.53
N ILE A 76 10.48 10.41 -7.12
CA ILE A 76 11.62 9.66 -7.65
C ILE A 76 12.90 10.26 -7.06
N PRO A 77 13.59 9.53 -6.17
CA PRO A 77 14.91 9.93 -5.70
C PRO A 77 15.87 10.10 -6.89
N LEU A 78 16.63 11.18 -6.86
CA LEU A 78 17.66 11.47 -7.84
C LEU A 78 18.96 10.80 -7.40
N ALA A 79 19.74 10.33 -8.37
CA ALA A 79 21.13 10.02 -8.11
C ALA A 79 21.87 11.30 -7.70
N ALA A 80 22.96 11.16 -6.93
CA ALA A 80 23.77 12.31 -6.54
C ALA A 80 24.14 13.14 -7.78
N PRO A 81 23.91 14.47 -7.73
CA PRO A 81 24.23 15.35 -8.86
C PRO A 81 25.72 15.27 -9.18
N GLY A 82 26.04 15.32 -10.48
CA GLY A 82 27.42 15.33 -10.97
C GLY A 82 28.08 16.70 -10.81
N ASP A 83 29.11 16.96 -11.63
CA ASP A 83 29.76 18.26 -11.71
C ASP A 83 28.76 19.37 -12.11
N SER A 84 29.16 20.63 -11.90
CA SER A 84 28.38 21.81 -12.33
C SER A 84 27.97 21.71 -13.80
N GLY A 85 26.73 22.09 -14.10
CA GLY A 85 26.19 22.11 -15.45
C GLY A 85 24.79 21.52 -15.56
N THR A 86 24.42 21.16 -16.78
CA THR A 86 23.10 20.61 -17.10
C THR A 86 23.13 19.09 -17.11
N THR A 87 22.17 18.46 -16.44
CA THR A 87 21.94 17.02 -16.52
C THR A 87 20.48 16.73 -16.90
N TRP A 88 20.25 15.69 -17.69
CA TRP A 88 18.91 15.24 -18.07
C TRP A 88 18.47 14.11 -17.15
N PHE A 89 17.27 14.26 -16.59
CA PHE A 89 16.61 13.24 -15.79
C PHE A 89 15.37 12.72 -16.50
N SER A 90 15.24 11.39 -16.56
CA SER A 90 14.02 10.71 -17.03
C SER A 90 13.88 9.38 -16.32
N ALA A 91 12.79 9.22 -15.57
CA ALA A 91 12.50 7.99 -14.85
C ALA A 91 11.00 7.80 -14.64
N SER A 92 10.58 6.55 -14.42
CA SER A 92 9.19 6.19 -14.19
C SER A 92 8.99 5.49 -12.85
N THR A 93 7.95 5.90 -12.13
CA THR A 93 7.55 5.31 -10.85
C THR A 93 6.04 5.05 -10.82
N ASP A 94 5.54 4.39 -9.79
CA ASP A 94 4.12 4.22 -9.57
C ASP A 94 3.47 5.58 -9.21
N ALA A 95 2.36 5.87 -9.86
CA ALA A 95 1.56 7.07 -9.66
C ALA A 95 0.38 6.79 -8.74
N PHE A 96 0.18 7.69 -7.78
CA PHE A 96 -0.95 7.67 -6.87
C PHE A 96 -1.70 8.99 -7.02
N PRO A 97 -2.51 9.17 -8.07
CA PRO A 97 -3.35 10.35 -8.19
C PRO A 97 -4.43 10.40 -7.09
N PRO A 98 -4.95 11.60 -6.74
CA PRO A 98 -6.11 11.73 -5.86
C PRO A 98 -7.30 10.89 -6.33
N ALA A 99 -8.10 10.44 -5.36
CA ALA A 99 -9.37 9.77 -5.65
C ALA A 99 -10.39 10.76 -6.24
N GLY A 100 -11.27 10.26 -7.11
CA GLY A 100 -12.36 11.03 -7.68
C GLY A 100 -12.06 11.61 -9.05
N ARG A 101 -12.77 12.70 -9.38
CA ARG A 101 -12.87 13.25 -10.75
C ARG A 101 -12.53 14.73 -10.83
N ALA A 102 -12.00 15.31 -9.75
CA ALA A 102 -11.67 16.71 -9.71
C ALA A 102 -10.51 17.00 -10.67
N ASP A 103 -10.54 18.19 -11.27
CA ASP A 103 -9.40 18.74 -12.00
C ASP A 103 -8.36 19.23 -10.98
N HIS A 104 -7.09 18.90 -11.22
CA HIS A 104 -5.98 19.29 -10.34
C HIS A 104 -4.92 20.08 -11.10
N ASN A 105 -4.40 21.14 -10.48
CA ASN A 105 -3.23 21.85 -10.98
C ASN A 105 -1.99 21.05 -10.62
N LEU A 106 -1.17 20.70 -11.61
CA LEU A 106 0.03 19.92 -11.35
C LEU A 106 1.25 20.81 -11.19
N VAL A 107 2.10 20.44 -10.22
CA VAL A 107 3.40 21.08 -10.01
C VAL A 107 4.48 20.02 -9.90
N LEU A 108 5.56 20.24 -10.65
CA LEU A 108 6.80 19.50 -10.52
C LEU A 108 7.66 20.17 -9.46
N ILE A 109 8.16 19.40 -8.50
CA ILE A 109 8.94 19.90 -7.38
C ILE A 109 10.27 19.19 -7.35
N LEU A 110 11.33 19.98 -7.25
CA LEU A 110 12.63 19.51 -6.85
C LEU A 110 12.71 19.66 -5.33
N ALA A 111 12.76 18.53 -4.63
CA ALA A 111 12.81 18.47 -3.19
C ALA A 111 14.17 17.98 -2.71
N ALA A 112 14.69 18.61 -1.66
CA ALA A 112 15.81 18.10 -0.90
C ALA A 112 15.35 17.37 0.37
N GLY A 113 16.21 16.50 0.87
CA GLY A 113 15.95 15.65 2.01
C GLY A 113 17.20 15.01 2.59
N GLN A 114 16.99 14.22 3.62
CA GLN A 114 17.97 13.32 4.22
C GLN A 114 17.25 12.02 4.62
N ASP A 115 17.98 10.90 4.62
CA ASP A 115 17.48 9.59 5.02
C ASP A 115 16.18 9.17 4.29
N GLY A 116 16.11 9.45 2.99
CA GLY A 116 14.96 9.14 2.13
C GLY A 116 13.73 10.03 2.36
N CYS A 117 13.84 11.10 3.16
CA CYS A 117 12.74 12.00 3.49
C CYS A 117 12.88 13.35 2.77
N PHE A 118 12.16 13.52 1.67
CA PHE A 118 12.23 14.70 0.79
C PHE A 118 11.12 15.73 1.09
N ALA A 119 11.28 16.50 2.16
CA ALA A 119 10.26 17.46 2.61
C ALA A 119 10.54 18.92 2.20
N GLN A 120 11.79 19.24 1.84
CA GLN A 120 12.19 20.61 1.59
C GLN A 120 12.05 20.95 0.10
N VAL A 121 11.09 21.80 -0.25
CA VAL A 121 10.96 22.33 -1.62
C VAL A 121 12.14 23.26 -1.91
N GLN A 122 12.90 22.95 -2.97
CA GLN A 122 14.07 23.72 -3.41
C GLN A 122 13.78 24.51 -4.70
N ASP A 123 13.03 23.91 -5.61
CA ASP A 123 12.55 24.55 -6.83
C ASP A 123 11.22 23.92 -7.28
N TYR A 124 10.43 24.65 -8.06
CA TYR A 124 9.15 24.14 -8.56
C TYR A 124 8.75 24.76 -9.89
N VAL A 125 8.03 23.99 -10.71
CA VAL A 125 7.43 24.46 -11.96
C VAL A 125 6.00 23.97 -12.08
N ASN A 126 5.07 24.89 -12.34
CA ASN A 126 3.66 24.57 -12.55
C ASN A 126 3.42 24.17 -14.01
N PHE A 127 2.56 23.18 -14.21
CA PHE A 127 2.03 22.86 -15.52
C PHE A 127 0.78 23.72 -15.80
N PRO A 128 0.64 24.30 -17.00
CA PRO A 128 -0.39 25.30 -17.28
C PRO A 128 -1.79 24.69 -17.49
N ARG A 129 -1.90 23.37 -17.62
CA ARG A 129 -3.16 22.66 -17.81
C ARG A 129 -3.49 21.89 -16.55
N ALA A 130 -4.73 22.04 -16.08
CA ALA A 130 -5.25 21.16 -15.06
C ALA A 130 -5.41 19.74 -15.61
N GLU A 131 -5.23 18.75 -14.74
CA GLU A 131 -5.26 17.32 -15.05
C GLU A 131 -6.43 16.65 -14.34
N SER A 132 -7.19 15.85 -15.08
CA SER A 132 -8.18 14.91 -14.53
C SER A 132 -7.70 13.48 -14.73
N PHE A 133 -7.65 12.68 -13.68
CA PHE A 133 -7.06 11.35 -13.77
C PHE A 133 -8.06 10.30 -14.26
N MET A 134 -7.66 9.56 -15.30
CA MET A 134 -8.46 8.47 -15.86
C MET A 134 -8.32 7.22 -14.99
N GLN A 135 -9.24 7.03 -14.05
CA GLN A 135 -9.24 5.95 -13.08
C GLN A 135 -10.59 5.19 -13.07
N PRO A 136 -10.62 3.92 -12.63
CA PRO A 136 -11.86 3.22 -12.36
C PRO A 136 -12.79 4.05 -11.48
N ARG A 137 -14.07 4.14 -11.84
CA ARG A 137 -14.99 5.13 -11.26
C ARG A 137 -16.42 4.63 -11.11
N LEU A 138 -17.14 5.21 -10.14
CA LEU A 138 -18.55 4.96 -9.85
C LEU A 138 -19.42 5.93 -10.68
N ASP A 139 -20.01 5.45 -11.78
CA ASP A 139 -20.88 6.25 -12.63
C ASP A 139 -22.35 6.11 -12.22
N GLY A 140 -23.10 7.21 -12.31
CA GLY A 140 -24.52 7.25 -11.98
C GLY A 140 -24.78 7.23 -10.48
N THR A 141 -25.90 6.63 -10.08
CA THR A 141 -26.35 6.63 -8.68
C THR A 141 -25.67 5.52 -7.88
N SER A 142 -25.20 5.86 -6.69
CA SER A 142 -24.80 4.91 -5.65
C SER A 142 -25.75 5.02 -4.46
N SER A 143 -26.12 3.88 -3.86
CA SER A 143 -27.02 3.83 -2.71
C SER A 143 -26.66 2.69 -1.77
N PHE A 144 -27.14 2.79 -0.54
CA PHE A 144 -27.10 1.69 0.43
C PHE A 144 -28.38 1.68 1.26
N SER A 145 -28.74 0.50 1.76
CA SER A 145 -29.83 0.32 2.72
C SER A 145 -29.39 -0.65 3.81
N LEU A 146 -29.56 -0.25 5.07
CA LEU A 146 -29.25 -1.09 6.24
C LEU A 146 -30.48 -1.88 6.65
N ALA A 147 -30.26 -3.17 6.92
CA ALA A 147 -31.14 -4.05 7.68
C ALA A 147 -30.54 -4.29 9.08
N GLU A 148 -31.16 -5.13 9.89
CA GLU A 148 -30.72 -5.39 11.28
C GLU A 148 -29.26 -5.89 11.35
N ASP A 149 -28.92 -6.91 10.54
CA ASP A 149 -27.57 -7.51 10.52
C ASP A 149 -26.89 -7.45 9.13
N GLY A 150 -27.44 -6.66 8.22
CA GLY A 150 -27.02 -6.68 6.82
C GLY A 150 -27.11 -5.33 6.15
N VAL A 151 -26.42 -5.22 5.03
CA VAL A 151 -26.47 -4.04 4.16
C VAL A 151 -26.62 -4.48 2.72
N THR A 152 -27.47 -3.76 2.00
CA THR A 152 -27.52 -3.84 0.54
C THR A 152 -26.90 -2.58 -0.02
N MET A 153 -25.88 -2.73 -0.86
CA MET A 153 -25.29 -1.63 -1.63
C MET A 153 -25.72 -1.79 -3.09
N ALA A 154 -26.05 -0.69 -3.75
CA ALA A 154 -26.31 -0.68 -5.18
C ALA A 154 -25.52 0.43 -5.88
N VAL A 155 -24.93 0.10 -7.02
CA VAL A 155 -24.16 1.00 -7.87
C VAL A 155 -24.68 0.83 -9.30
N GLU A 156 -25.14 1.94 -9.89
CA GLU A 156 -25.67 1.95 -11.25
C GLU A 156 -24.61 1.46 -12.24
N ARG A 157 -23.37 1.96 -12.13
CA ARG A 157 -22.30 1.55 -13.04
C ARG A 157 -20.91 1.72 -12.44
N ILE A 158 -20.03 0.78 -12.70
CA ILE A 158 -18.59 0.89 -12.45
C ILE A 158 -17.89 0.83 -13.79
N SER A 159 -17.07 1.83 -14.12
CA SER A 159 -16.37 1.88 -15.40
C SER A 159 -14.87 2.10 -15.25
N ASN A 160 -14.11 1.59 -16.21
CA ASN A 160 -12.69 1.90 -16.34
C ASN A 160 -12.50 2.72 -17.62
N PRO A 161 -12.31 4.05 -17.52
CA PRO A 161 -12.22 4.94 -18.67
C PRO A 161 -10.79 5.03 -19.24
N ARG A 162 -9.84 4.23 -18.73
CA ARG A 162 -8.49 4.11 -19.30
C ARG A 162 -8.55 3.48 -20.71
N THR A 163 -7.44 3.55 -21.45
CA THR A 163 -7.32 2.94 -22.78
C THR A 163 -7.64 1.45 -22.75
N GLU A 164 -8.13 0.88 -23.86
CA GLU A 164 -8.65 -0.50 -23.95
C GLU A 164 -7.69 -1.57 -23.40
N ASP A 165 -6.39 -1.39 -23.61
CA ASP A 165 -5.32 -2.27 -23.14
C ASP A 165 -4.95 -2.09 -21.66
N ASN A 166 -5.54 -1.10 -20.98
CA ASN A 166 -5.24 -0.75 -19.60
C ASN A 166 -6.21 -1.43 -18.62
N LEU A 167 -5.86 -2.65 -18.25
CA LEU A 167 -6.58 -3.45 -17.27
C LEU A 167 -6.42 -2.87 -15.85
N SER A 168 -7.53 -2.77 -15.11
CA SER A 168 -7.46 -2.41 -13.70
C SER A 168 -6.79 -3.51 -12.85
N GLY A 169 -6.22 -3.12 -11.71
CA GLY A 169 -6.02 -4.04 -10.60
C GLY A 169 -7.34 -4.66 -10.13
N SER A 170 -7.27 -5.62 -9.20
CA SER A 170 -8.47 -6.17 -8.57
C SER A 170 -9.26 -5.05 -7.90
N LEU A 171 -10.49 -4.84 -8.35
CA LEU A 171 -11.40 -3.86 -7.79
C LEU A 171 -12.16 -4.47 -6.60
N ALA A 172 -12.41 -3.62 -5.61
CA ALA A 172 -13.28 -3.93 -4.49
C ALA A 172 -14.19 -2.73 -4.19
N LEU A 173 -15.40 -3.00 -3.75
CA LEU A 173 -16.34 -2.01 -3.28
C LEU A 173 -16.45 -2.12 -1.76
N GLU A 174 -16.20 -1.02 -1.06
CA GLU A 174 -16.17 -1.02 0.40
C GLU A 174 -17.09 0.06 0.96
N LEU A 175 -17.94 -0.31 1.91
CA LEU A 175 -18.73 0.65 2.67
C LEU A 175 -18.06 0.92 4.00
N TRP A 176 -17.87 2.20 4.33
CA TRP A 176 -17.14 2.65 5.52
C TRP A 176 -18.00 3.54 6.40
N ALA A 177 -17.84 3.39 7.71
CA ALA A 177 -18.28 4.32 8.73
C ALA A 177 -17.11 5.20 9.16
N LEU A 178 -17.24 6.52 8.94
CA LEU A 178 -16.18 7.52 9.09
C LEU A 178 -16.61 8.63 10.07
N PRO A 179 -15.66 9.26 10.79
CA PRO A 179 -15.95 10.35 11.71
C PRO A 179 -16.33 11.66 10.99
N ALA A 180 -15.99 11.78 9.70
CA ALA A 180 -16.33 12.89 8.81
C ALA A 180 -16.55 12.35 7.38
N PRO A 181 -17.19 13.11 6.47
CA PRO A 181 -17.29 12.72 5.06
C PRO A 181 -15.89 12.45 4.47
N TYR A 182 -15.77 11.38 3.69
CA TYR A 182 -14.49 11.03 3.06
C TYR A 182 -14.06 12.15 2.10
N GLN A 183 -12.78 12.53 2.16
CA GLN A 183 -12.20 13.52 1.27
C GLN A 183 -11.13 12.89 0.36
N ALA A 184 -10.18 12.18 0.96
CA ALA A 184 -9.07 11.55 0.26
C ALA A 184 -8.28 10.60 1.21
N GLY A 185 -7.23 9.97 0.69
CA GLY A 185 -6.29 9.19 1.49
C GLY A 185 -6.83 7.85 1.96
N GLU A 186 -6.15 7.26 2.94
CA GLU A 186 -6.64 6.07 3.63
C GLU A 186 -7.91 6.42 4.43
N PRO A 187 -8.97 5.61 4.38
CA PRO A 187 -10.18 5.87 5.15
C PRO A 187 -9.91 5.73 6.65
N GLU A 188 -10.14 6.81 7.39
CA GLU A 188 -10.05 6.83 8.85
C GLU A 188 -11.39 6.42 9.45
N GLY A 189 -11.58 5.14 9.76
CA GLY A 189 -12.84 4.67 10.34
C GLY A 189 -12.96 3.15 10.40
N GLN A 190 -14.19 2.65 10.38
CA GLN A 190 -14.45 1.21 10.42
C GLN A 190 -15.06 0.73 9.10
N PRO A 191 -14.49 -0.31 8.47
CA PRO A 191 -15.12 -0.94 7.32
C PRO A 191 -16.38 -1.69 7.79
N LEU A 192 -17.51 -1.38 7.17
CA LEU A 192 -18.78 -2.05 7.41
C LEU A 192 -18.89 -3.32 6.56
N VAL A 193 -18.56 -3.24 5.26
CA VAL A 193 -18.51 -4.38 4.34
C VAL A 193 -17.47 -4.15 3.24
N SER A 194 -16.97 -5.24 2.67
CA SER A 194 -16.09 -5.24 1.49
C SER A 194 -16.52 -6.34 0.51
N VAL A 195 -16.64 -5.99 -0.77
CA VAL A 195 -17.04 -6.89 -1.86
C VAL A 195 -15.96 -6.87 -2.93
N ALA A 196 -15.33 -8.01 -3.18
CA ALA A 196 -14.38 -8.16 -4.29
C ALA A 196 -15.12 -8.27 -5.63
N LEU A 197 -14.74 -7.43 -6.60
CA LEU A 197 -15.37 -7.37 -7.93
C LEU A 197 -14.52 -8.07 -9.01
N GLY A 198 -13.19 -8.07 -8.86
CA GLY A 198 -12.24 -8.54 -9.88
C GLY A 198 -11.68 -7.39 -10.71
N SER A 199 -11.04 -7.69 -11.84
CA SER A 199 -10.45 -6.67 -12.72
C SER A 199 -11.39 -6.27 -13.86
N LEU A 200 -11.33 -5.01 -14.26
CA LEU A 200 -12.11 -4.42 -15.34
C LEU A 200 -11.18 -3.90 -16.43
N ALA A 201 -11.32 -4.40 -17.65
CA ALA A 201 -10.54 -3.91 -18.79
C ALA A 201 -10.86 -2.44 -19.09
N GLY A 202 -9.91 -1.72 -19.69
CA GLY A 202 -10.15 -0.35 -20.10
C GLY A 202 -11.28 -0.26 -21.11
N GLN A 203 -11.98 0.87 -21.10
CA GLN A 203 -13.20 1.12 -21.87
C GLN A 203 -14.36 0.15 -21.60
N GLN A 204 -14.27 -0.71 -20.57
CA GLN A 204 -15.36 -1.60 -20.14
C GLN A 204 -16.09 -1.05 -18.91
N ALA A 205 -17.28 -1.60 -18.66
CA ALA A 205 -18.06 -1.30 -17.47
C ALA A 205 -18.95 -2.47 -17.02
N TRP A 206 -19.22 -2.51 -15.72
CA TRP A 206 -20.32 -3.27 -15.12
C TRP A 206 -21.48 -2.34 -14.83
N GLN A 207 -22.71 -2.84 -14.93
CA GLN A 207 -23.94 -2.07 -14.75
C GLN A 207 -24.89 -2.80 -13.79
N ASP A 208 -25.79 -2.05 -13.17
CA ASP A 208 -26.87 -2.54 -12.31
C ASP A 208 -26.38 -3.48 -11.20
N LEU A 209 -25.30 -3.07 -10.51
CA LEU A 209 -24.68 -3.89 -9.49
C LEU A 209 -25.44 -3.73 -8.16
N ALA A 210 -25.81 -4.86 -7.55
CA ALA A 210 -26.40 -4.90 -6.22
C ALA A 210 -25.78 -6.03 -5.38
N PHE A 211 -25.38 -5.71 -4.15
CA PHE A 211 -24.72 -6.65 -3.25
C PHE A 211 -25.37 -6.59 -1.88
N THR A 212 -25.79 -7.74 -1.36
CA THR A 212 -26.29 -7.87 0.02
C THR A 212 -25.28 -8.66 0.83
N GLN A 213 -24.78 -8.06 1.90
CA GLN A 213 -23.74 -8.64 2.74
C GLN A 213 -24.06 -8.42 4.22
N ALA A 214 -23.66 -9.36 5.07
CA ALA A 214 -23.71 -9.16 6.52
C ALA A 214 -22.76 -8.03 6.94
N LEU A 215 -23.17 -7.21 7.90
CA LEU A 215 -22.31 -6.18 8.47
C LEU A 215 -21.15 -6.82 9.23
N ALA A 216 -19.93 -6.39 8.93
CA ALA A 216 -18.74 -6.86 9.64
C ALA A 216 -18.62 -6.21 11.04
N THR A 217 -19.11 -4.97 11.17
CA THR A 217 -19.02 -4.18 12.40
C THR A 217 -20.29 -3.36 12.63
N HIS A 218 -20.58 -3.07 13.90
CA HIS A 218 -21.65 -2.17 14.35
C HIS A 218 -21.05 -1.08 15.24
N PRO A 219 -20.41 -0.05 14.65
CA PRO A 219 -19.70 0.96 15.42
C PRO A 219 -20.67 1.84 16.21
N ALA A 220 -20.66 1.75 17.53
CA ALA A 220 -21.48 2.61 18.38
C ALA A 220 -21.22 4.10 18.09
N GLY A 221 -22.27 4.90 18.05
CA GLY A 221 -22.20 6.34 17.76
C GLY A 221 -22.78 6.71 16.40
N THR A 222 -22.59 7.97 16.02
CA THR A 222 -23.08 8.55 14.76
C THR A 222 -21.93 8.73 13.79
N TRP A 223 -22.10 8.22 12.57
CA TRP A 223 -21.04 8.09 11.57
C TRP A 223 -21.47 8.62 10.21
N HIS A 224 -20.53 9.23 9.50
CA HIS A 224 -20.67 9.51 8.08
C HIS A 224 -20.41 8.24 7.28
N ILE A 225 -21.27 7.95 6.30
CA ILE A 225 -21.13 6.75 5.47
C ILE A 225 -20.55 7.13 4.11
N ALA A 226 -19.57 6.36 3.67
CA ALA A 226 -18.98 6.48 2.34
C ALA A 226 -18.87 5.11 1.66
N LEU A 227 -19.16 5.08 0.36
CA LEU A 227 -18.88 3.95 -0.52
C LEU A 227 -17.58 4.24 -1.27
N LEU A 228 -16.57 3.39 -1.13
CA LEU A 228 -15.26 3.54 -1.75
C LEU A 228 -15.07 2.49 -2.83
N LEU A 229 -14.67 2.92 -4.02
CA LEU A 229 -14.15 2.05 -5.06
C LEU A 229 -12.64 1.92 -4.89
N ARG A 230 -12.20 0.73 -4.49
CA ARG A 230 -10.81 0.38 -4.23
C ARG A 230 -10.21 -0.38 -5.41
N GLU A 231 -8.95 -0.14 -5.72
CA GLU A 231 -8.17 -0.89 -6.71
C GLU A 231 -6.87 -1.41 -6.07
N TRP A 232 -6.54 -2.68 -6.29
CA TRP A 232 -5.27 -3.25 -5.85
C TRP A 232 -4.10 -2.68 -6.67
N SER A 233 -3.10 -2.12 -6.00
CA SER A 233 -1.88 -1.55 -6.59
C SER A 233 -0.62 -2.13 -5.94
N ALA A 234 0.56 -1.64 -6.36
CA ALA A 234 1.84 -1.98 -5.72
C ALA A 234 1.90 -1.64 -4.22
N LYS A 235 1.11 -0.65 -3.75
CA LYS A 235 0.99 -0.26 -2.33
C LYS A 235 -0.22 -0.88 -1.62
N GLY A 236 -0.82 -1.91 -2.20
CA GLY A 236 -2.09 -2.48 -1.73
C GLY A 236 -3.30 -1.74 -2.30
N TYR A 237 -4.45 -1.87 -1.66
CA TYR A 237 -5.67 -1.22 -2.13
C TYR A 237 -5.55 0.30 -2.06
N VAL A 238 -5.98 0.99 -3.11
CA VAL A 238 -6.10 2.46 -3.16
C VAL A 238 -7.50 2.88 -3.58
N THR A 239 -8.01 3.99 -3.07
CA THR A 239 -9.33 4.53 -3.46
C THR A 239 -9.15 5.25 -4.77
N ARG A 240 -9.96 4.86 -5.76
CA ARG A 240 -9.99 5.46 -7.10
C ARG A 240 -11.16 6.43 -7.25
N ASP A 241 -12.30 6.07 -6.67
CA ASP A 241 -13.49 6.91 -6.65
C ASP A 241 -14.31 6.63 -5.38
N PHE A 242 -15.23 7.53 -5.04
CA PHE A 242 -16.06 7.38 -3.84
C PHE A 242 -17.40 8.09 -3.97
N SER A 243 -18.35 7.70 -3.13
CA SER A 243 -19.63 8.37 -2.93
C SER A 243 -19.88 8.56 -1.44
N ASN A 244 -19.97 9.82 -0.99
CA ASN A 244 -20.40 10.15 0.36
C ASN A 244 -21.93 10.17 0.43
N PHE A 245 -22.49 9.62 1.51
CA PHE A 245 -23.91 9.73 1.80
C PHE A 245 -24.18 10.87 2.79
N PRO A 246 -25.11 11.79 2.48
CA PRO A 246 -25.25 13.04 3.23
C PRO A 246 -25.86 12.84 4.63
N LEU A 247 -26.63 11.78 4.83
CA LEU A 247 -27.27 11.49 6.10
C LEU A 247 -26.38 10.55 6.92
N PRO A 248 -25.93 10.95 8.12
CA PRO A 248 -25.18 10.08 9.00
C PRO A 248 -26.07 8.95 9.55
N VAL A 249 -25.43 7.85 9.94
CA VAL A 249 -26.09 6.70 10.55
C VAL A 249 -25.66 6.57 12.00
N THR A 250 -26.63 6.28 12.87
CA THR A 250 -26.38 6.05 14.29
C THR A 250 -26.59 4.59 14.65
N TRP A 251 -25.59 3.95 15.25
CA TRP A 251 -25.74 2.68 15.94
C TRP A 251 -25.74 2.92 17.44
N ASN A 252 -26.75 2.39 18.12
CA ASN A 252 -26.80 2.42 19.56
C ASN A 252 -25.67 1.55 20.11
N ALA A 253 -24.99 2.03 21.15
CA ALA A 253 -24.10 1.18 21.91
C ALA A 253 -24.90 -0.02 22.41
N ALA A 254 -24.37 -1.23 22.18
CA ALA A 254 -24.89 -2.40 22.88
C ALA A 254 -24.90 -2.05 24.38
N PRO A 255 -26.02 -2.28 25.10
CA PRO A 255 -26.06 -2.01 26.52
C PRO A 255 -24.88 -2.76 27.13
N ALA A 256 -23.97 -2.02 27.77
CA ALA A 256 -22.85 -2.62 28.48
C ALA A 256 -23.45 -3.71 29.34
N ALA A 257 -23.12 -4.97 29.04
CA ALA A 257 -23.55 -6.08 29.86
C ALA A 257 -23.16 -5.70 31.28
N ALA A 258 -24.18 -5.44 32.11
CA ALA A 258 -23.96 -5.03 33.48
C ALA A 258 -23.03 -6.10 34.05
N ALA A 259 -21.79 -5.70 34.37
CA ALA A 259 -20.89 -6.54 35.12
C ALA A 259 -21.71 -7.04 36.31
N PRO A 260 -21.82 -8.36 36.53
CA PRO A 260 -22.61 -8.87 37.64
C PRO A 260 -22.15 -8.14 38.89
N ALA A 261 -23.09 -7.45 39.53
CA ALA A 261 -22.85 -6.70 40.75
C ALA A 261 -22.16 -7.64 41.73
N GLU A 262 -20.89 -7.37 42.00
CA GLU A 262 -20.12 -8.04 43.02
C GLU A 262 -20.80 -7.70 44.34
N GLU A 263 -21.55 -8.66 44.90
CA GLU A 263 -22.11 -8.58 46.24
C GLU A 263 -20.96 -8.34 47.21
N ALA A 264 -20.89 -7.12 47.72
CA ALA A 264 -19.95 -6.72 48.75
C ALA A 264 -20.23 -7.51 50.04
N PRO A 265 -19.24 -8.24 50.61
CA PRO A 265 -19.25 -8.48 52.03
C PRO A 265 -18.72 -7.25 52.76
N ALA A 266 -19.53 -6.77 53.69
CA ALA A 266 -19.19 -5.67 54.57
C ALA A 266 -18.02 -6.00 55.52
N ALA A 267 -17.06 -5.08 55.55
CA ALA A 267 -16.28 -4.60 56.69
C ALA A 267 -15.58 -5.62 57.62
N ALA A 268 -14.24 -5.57 57.62
CA ALA A 268 -13.48 -5.35 58.86
C ALA A 268 -12.13 -4.71 58.53
N ALA A 269 -11.97 -3.44 58.91
CA ALA A 269 -10.70 -2.73 58.87
C ALA A 269 -9.86 -3.09 60.10
N VAL A 270 -8.57 -3.39 59.90
CA VAL A 270 -7.53 -3.16 60.91
C VAL A 270 -6.25 -2.66 60.24
N THR A 271 -5.68 -1.67 60.89
CA THR A 271 -4.68 -0.67 60.50
C THR A 271 -3.22 -1.12 60.64
N ALA A 272 -2.36 -0.48 59.82
CA ALA A 272 -0.92 -0.20 60.00
C ALA A 272 0.02 -1.43 60.11
N GLU A 273 1.26 -1.46 59.61
CA GLU A 273 2.32 -0.46 59.59
C GLU A 273 3.46 -0.99 58.66
N ALA A 274 4.24 -0.10 58.03
CA ALA A 274 5.45 -0.44 57.29
C ALA A 274 6.58 -0.89 58.27
N PRO A 275 7.60 -1.67 57.85
CA PRO A 275 8.79 -1.03 57.25
C PRO A 275 9.59 -1.88 56.23
N ALA A 276 10.52 -1.16 55.60
CA ALA A 276 11.55 -1.55 54.63
C ALA A 276 12.40 -2.78 54.97
N LYS A 277 12.99 -3.43 53.95
CA LYS A 277 14.46 -3.38 53.68
C LYS A 277 14.86 -4.04 52.35
N ALA A 278 15.97 -3.50 51.83
CA ALA A 278 16.72 -3.72 50.60
C ALA A 278 17.31 -5.13 50.33
N ALA A 279 17.62 -5.37 49.06
CA ALA A 279 18.91 -5.82 48.49
C ALA A 279 18.70 -6.03 46.98
N GLU A 280 19.21 -5.20 46.06
CA GLU A 280 20.59 -5.15 45.54
C GLU A 280 21.08 -6.47 44.89
N SER A 281 21.21 -6.51 43.55
CA SER A 281 22.52 -6.53 42.87
C SER A 281 22.46 -6.94 41.38
N ALA A 282 23.25 -6.19 40.60
CA ALA A 282 23.97 -6.50 39.35
C ALA A 282 23.24 -7.19 38.18
N ALA A 283 23.00 -6.52 37.04
CA ALA A 283 23.95 -6.05 36.01
C ALA A 283 24.50 -7.16 35.11
N GLU A 284 24.10 -7.14 33.84
CA GLU A 284 24.86 -7.73 32.72
C GLU A 284 24.85 -6.76 31.51
N PRO A 285 26.02 -6.34 31.02
CA PRO A 285 26.17 -5.38 29.92
C PRO A 285 26.36 -6.06 28.55
N ALA A 286 26.34 -5.20 27.53
CA ALA A 286 26.42 -5.48 26.11
C ALA A 286 27.79 -5.99 25.58
N ALA A 287 27.71 -6.43 24.32
CA ALA A 287 28.75 -6.44 23.26
C ALA A 287 29.58 -7.72 23.06
N GLY A 288 29.62 -8.17 21.79
CA GLY A 288 30.44 -9.29 21.27
C GLY A 288 31.94 -8.98 21.25
N PRO A 289 32.78 -9.87 20.66
CA PRO A 289 33.02 -9.82 19.21
C PRO A 289 33.44 -11.14 18.49
N SER A 290 33.24 -11.12 17.17
CA SER A 290 34.11 -11.52 16.03
C SER A 290 34.94 -12.84 15.95
N ALA A 291 34.83 -13.41 14.74
CA ALA A 291 35.85 -14.04 13.88
C ALA A 291 36.11 -15.57 13.93
N SER A 292 35.85 -16.24 12.79
CA SER A 292 36.89 -17.00 12.06
C SER A 292 36.53 -17.29 10.58
N LYS A 293 37.59 -17.44 9.78
CA LYS A 293 37.75 -17.52 8.31
C LYS A 293 37.31 -18.91 7.75
N ALA A 294 37.03 -19.21 6.47
CA ALA A 294 37.83 -19.04 5.24
C ALA A 294 37.06 -19.49 3.95
N LYS A 295 37.58 -19.10 2.78
CA LYS A 295 37.19 -19.33 1.34
C LYS A 295 38.02 -20.52 0.75
N PRO A 296 38.01 -20.96 -0.55
CA PRO A 296 37.08 -20.88 -1.73
C PRO A 296 36.82 -22.26 -2.46
N ALA A 297 36.05 -22.21 -3.58
CA ALA A 297 36.01 -23.11 -4.76
C ALA A 297 34.79 -24.08 -4.81
N ALA A 298 34.12 -24.41 -5.93
CA ALA A 298 34.26 -24.13 -7.36
C ALA A 298 32.89 -24.28 -8.07
N LYS A 299 32.75 -23.65 -9.25
CA LYS A 299 31.63 -23.78 -10.20
C LYS A 299 31.75 -25.13 -10.95
N PRO A 300 30.64 -25.73 -11.44
CA PRO A 300 30.59 -25.98 -12.88
C PRO A 300 29.27 -25.60 -13.55
N LYS A 301 29.38 -25.45 -14.87
CA LYS A 301 28.44 -24.96 -15.87
C LYS A 301 27.55 -26.11 -16.41
N ALA A 302 26.38 -25.71 -16.88
CA ALA A 302 25.27 -26.48 -17.44
C ALA A 302 25.62 -27.51 -18.54
N ALA A 303 24.78 -28.55 -18.63
CA ALA A 303 24.36 -29.22 -19.86
C ALA A 303 22.95 -29.83 -19.69
N ALA A 304 22.02 -29.40 -20.55
CA ALA A 304 20.73 -30.05 -20.86
C ALA A 304 21.01 -31.25 -21.82
N ALA A 305 20.17 -32.25 -22.09
CA ALA A 305 18.78 -32.61 -21.81
C ALA A 305 18.64 -34.12 -22.11
N ALA A 306 17.68 -34.83 -21.50
CA ALA A 306 16.91 -35.91 -22.15
C ALA A 306 15.72 -36.32 -21.27
N ALA A 307 14.56 -36.46 -21.91
CA ALA A 307 13.25 -36.69 -21.30
C ALA A 307 12.98 -38.17 -20.97
N ALA A 308 12.28 -38.40 -19.84
CA ALA A 308 11.48 -39.60 -19.58
C ALA A 308 10.31 -39.24 -18.64
N ALA A 309 9.20 -39.97 -18.77
CA ALA A 309 7.84 -39.74 -18.25
C ALA A 309 7.71 -39.58 -16.70
N PRO A 310 6.54 -39.17 -16.15
CA PRO A 310 6.44 -38.42 -14.91
C PRO A 310 6.82 -39.28 -13.70
N ALA A 311 8.04 -39.13 -13.20
CA ALA A 311 8.44 -39.65 -11.91
C ALA A 311 7.86 -38.72 -10.84
N SER A 312 6.98 -39.26 -10.00
CA SER A 312 6.49 -38.58 -8.81
C SER A 312 7.67 -38.09 -7.96
N VAL A 313 7.65 -36.81 -7.59
CA VAL A 313 8.75 -36.20 -6.83
C VAL A 313 8.58 -36.52 -5.35
N SER A 314 9.56 -37.20 -4.76
CA SER A 314 9.53 -37.62 -3.35
C SER A 314 9.75 -36.41 -2.43
N ILE A 315 8.80 -36.16 -1.55
CA ILE A 315 8.78 -35.00 -0.64
C ILE A 315 9.89 -35.09 0.41
N ASN A 316 10.24 -36.29 0.86
CA ASN A 316 11.29 -36.48 1.87
C ASN A 316 12.70 -36.46 1.30
N THR A 317 12.90 -36.82 0.02
CA THR A 317 14.25 -37.00 -0.56
C THR A 317 14.63 -35.97 -1.62
N ALA A 318 13.66 -35.33 -2.29
CA ALA A 318 13.95 -34.38 -3.37
C ALA A 318 14.72 -33.14 -2.90
N THR A 319 15.44 -32.49 -3.78
CA THR A 319 16.08 -31.20 -3.49
C THR A 319 15.08 -30.04 -3.64
N ALA A 320 15.39 -28.88 -3.05
CA ALA A 320 14.54 -27.68 -3.20
C ALA A 320 14.35 -27.27 -4.68
N ALA A 321 15.34 -27.53 -5.52
CA ALA A 321 15.28 -27.25 -6.96
C ALA A 321 14.32 -28.19 -7.70
N GLU A 322 14.28 -29.47 -7.32
CA GLU A 322 13.38 -30.47 -7.91
C GLU A 322 11.92 -30.24 -7.49
N LEU A 323 11.68 -29.85 -6.23
CA LEU A 323 10.34 -29.47 -5.75
C LEU A 323 9.85 -28.19 -6.44
N ALA A 324 10.72 -27.19 -6.62
CA ALA A 324 10.37 -25.95 -7.33
C ALA A 324 10.15 -26.15 -8.84
N ALA A 325 10.61 -27.27 -9.41
CA ALA A 325 10.35 -27.64 -10.80
C ALA A 325 8.95 -28.26 -11.00
N VAL A 326 8.24 -28.64 -9.92
CA VAL A 326 6.88 -29.15 -9.99
C VAL A 326 5.92 -28.01 -10.34
N LYS A 327 5.21 -28.16 -11.46
CA LYS A 327 4.25 -27.17 -11.97
C LYS A 327 3.14 -26.92 -10.94
N GLY A 328 3.14 -25.74 -10.34
CA GLY A 328 2.18 -25.34 -9.29
C GLY A 328 2.78 -25.23 -7.88
N LEU A 329 4.07 -25.57 -7.71
CA LEU A 329 4.79 -25.44 -6.44
C LEU A 329 5.72 -24.21 -6.48
N SER A 330 5.50 -23.26 -5.58
CA SER A 330 6.32 -22.04 -5.52
C SER A 330 7.66 -22.30 -4.84
N LYS A 331 8.70 -21.53 -5.18
CA LYS A 331 10.03 -21.65 -4.53
C LYS A 331 9.96 -21.50 -3.00
N ALA A 332 9.04 -20.68 -2.50
CA ALA A 332 8.80 -20.50 -1.07
C ALA A 332 8.21 -21.76 -0.42
N VAL A 333 7.25 -22.41 -1.08
CA VAL A 333 6.66 -23.67 -0.61
C VAL A 333 7.68 -24.81 -0.71
N ALA A 334 8.51 -24.86 -1.76
CA ALA A 334 9.58 -25.85 -1.89
C ALA A 334 10.59 -25.76 -0.73
N ALA A 335 11.00 -24.54 -0.37
CA ALA A 335 11.88 -24.29 0.77
C ALA A 335 11.21 -24.67 2.10
N ALA A 336 9.92 -24.38 2.26
CA ALA A 336 9.17 -24.73 3.46
C ALA A 336 8.98 -26.25 3.61
N ILE A 337 8.77 -26.99 2.51
CA ILE A 337 8.74 -28.46 2.50
C ILE A 337 10.10 -29.02 2.92
N VAL A 338 11.20 -28.54 2.36
CA VAL A 338 12.54 -29.02 2.74
C VAL A 338 12.84 -28.74 4.22
N ALA A 339 12.40 -27.60 4.75
CA ALA A 339 12.59 -27.22 6.15
C ALA A 339 11.75 -28.03 7.14
N ALA A 340 10.59 -28.55 6.72
CA ALA A 340 9.64 -29.26 7.58
C ALA A 340 9.73 -30.80 7.47
N ARG A 341 10.78 -31.33 6.84
CA ARG A 341 11.05 -32.77 6.79
C ARG A 341 11.34 -33.34 8.18
N PRO A 342 10.98 -34.60 8.45
CA PRO A 342 10.33 -35.58 7.56
C PRO A 342 8.80 -35.57 7.65
N PHE A 343 8.11 -35.85 6.53
CA PHE A 343 6.66 -36.02 6.45
C PHE A 343 6.28 -37.50 6.40
N LYS A 344 5.23 -37.89 7.13
CA LYS A 344 4.74 -39.28 7.18
C LYS A 344 3.60 -39.54 6.20
N SER A 345 2.87 -38.50 5.79
CA SER A 345 1.80 -38.58 4.81
C SER A 345 1.80 -37.36 3.91
N LEU A 346 1.20 -37.47 2.72
CA LEU A 346 1.03 -36.32 1.82
C LEU A 346 0.14 -35.24 2.45
N ASP A 347 -0.82 -35.62 3.30
CA ASP A 347 -1.81 -34.69 3.85
C ASP A 347 -1.20 -33.71 4.89
N GLU A 348 0.00 -34.01 5.43
CA GLU A 348 0.76 -33.08 6.29
C GLU A 348 1.26 -31.83 5.52
N LEU A 349 1.29 -31.89 4.18
CA LEU A 349 1.67 -30.75 3.34
C LEU A 349 0.70 -29.58 3.42
N VAL A 350 -0.57 -29.82 3.78
CA VAL A 350 -1.58 -28.75 3.97
C VAL A 350 -1.21 -27.82 5.14
N GLY A 351 -0.42 -28.31 6.11
CA GLY A 351 0.10 -27.52 7.22
C GLY A 351 1.32 -26.66 6.86
N VAL A 352 1.91 -26.85 5.68
CA VAL A 352 3.10 -26.09 5.26
C VAL A 352 2.68 -24.66 4.89
N LYS A 353 3.33 -23.68 5.52
CA LYS A 353 3.07 -22.25 5.31
C LYS A 353 3.17 -21.90 3.82
N GLY A 354 2.04 -21.55 3.20
CA GLY A 354 1.91 -21.24 1.78
C GLY A 354 1.32 -22.35 0.90
N MET A 355 1.01 -23.52 1.46
CA MET A 355 0.32 -24.61 0.77
C MET A 355 -1.19 -24.54 1.01
N GLY A 356 -1.94 -24.04 0.03
CA GLY A 356 -3.40 -24.05 0.09
C GLY A 356 -3.99 -25.39 -0.36
N VAL A 357 -5.17 -25.75 0.17
CA VAL A 357 -5.91 -26.99 -0.18
C VAL A 357 -6.08 -27.18 -1.69
N LYS A 358 -6.36 -26.09 -2.42
CA LYS A 358 -6.48 -26.10 -3.89
C LYS A 358 -5.17 -26.38 -4.65
N SER A 359 -4.03 -26.00 -4.07
CA SER A 359 -2.70 -26.30 -4.65
C SER A 359 -2.31 -27.74 -4.33
N PHE A 360 -2.62 -28.20 -3.11
CA PHE A 360 -2.41 -29.59 -2.70
C PHE A 360 -3.18 -30.58 -3.57
N ASP A 361 -4.47 -30.34 -3.86
CA ASP A 361 -5.29 -31.24 -4.69
C ASP A 361 -4.75 -31.40 -6.12
N LYS A 362 -4.16 -30.34 -6.67
CA LYS A 362 -3.51 -30.38 -7.99
C LYS A 362 -2.15 -31.08 -7.96
N LEU A 363 -1.50 -31.11 -6.81
CA LEU A 363 -0.14 -31.64 -6.63
C LEU A 363 -0.11 -33.08 -6.09
N LYS A 364 -1.20 -33.58 -5.49
CA LYS A 364 -1.31 -34.94 -4.93
C LYS A 364 -0.99 -36.04 -5.96
N GLY A 365 -1.22 -35.80 -7.25
CA GLY A 365 -0.88 -36.72 -8.33
C GLY A 365 0.57 -36.63 -8.84
N SER A 366 1.33 -35.60 -8.46
CA SER A 366 2.71 -35.36 -8.92
C SER A 366 3.77 -35.55 -7.81
N LEU A 367 3.34 -35.83 -6.58
CA LEU A 367 4.19 -35.97 -5.40
C LEU A 367 4.11 -37.38 -4.81
N SER A 368 5.23 -37.88 -4.32
CA SER A 368 5.33 -39.14 -3.56
C SER A 368 5.98 -38.88 -2.19
N LEU A 369 5.87 -39.81 -1.25
CA LEU A 369 6.49 -39.68 0.07
C LEU A 369 8.02 -39.78 0.01
#